data_AF-A0A223S0I1-F1
#
_entry.id   AF-A0A223S0I1-F1
#
_cell.length_a   1.000
_cell.length_b   1.000
_cell.length_c   1.000
_cell.angle_alpha   90.00
_cell.angle_beta   90.00
_cell.angle_gamma   90.00
#
_symmetry.space_group_name_H-M   'P 1'
#
loop_
_entity.id
_entity.type
_entity.pdbx_description
1 polymer ?
#
loop_
_entity_poly.entity_id
_entity_poly.type
_entity_poly.pdbx_seq_one_letter_code
_entity_poly.pdbx_strand_id
1 'polypeptide(L)'
;MSGGSYNYLCYADDLAELFERRDDLAGMADVLARLGYAPDAASETQQLLLDLRATDIRVQASIRRLSGVWKAVEWWHSSDSSEEAVYDALAAYRGGGPVKRMPYQLTPDEQAAVEELRRTREEGIR
;
A
#
# COMPACT_ATOMS: atom_id res chain seq x y z
N MET A 1 23.88 9.52 -26.04
CA MET A 1 24.53 9.29 -24.74
C MET A 1 24.44 7.80 -24.45
N SER A 2 25.56 7.10 -24.19
CA SER A 2 25.52 5.67 -23.83
C SER A 2 25.08 5.54 -22.37
N GLY A 3 23.99 4.83 -22.09
CA GLY A 3 23.37 4.70 -20.76
C GLY A 3 24.17 3.94 -19.71
N GLY A 4 25.48 3.71 -19.90
CA GLY A 4 26.25 2.75 -19.10
C GLY A 4 25.79 1.30 -19.31
N SER A 5 26.57 0.33 -18.82
CA SER A 5 26.27 -1.11 -19.00
C SER A 5 25.08 -1.61 -18.16
N TYR A 6 24.63 -0.82 -17.19
CA TYR A 6 23.57 -1.14 -16.23
C TYR A 6 22.66 0.06 -15.95
N ASN A 7 22.42 0.91 -16.96
CA ASN A 7 21.50 2.06 -16.85
C ASN A 7 21.72 2.95 -15.62
N TYR A 8 22.99 3.16 -15.26
CA TYR A 8 23.41 3.88 -14.05
C TYR A 8 22.74 3.40 -12.76
N LEU A 9 22.66 2.07 -12.57
CA LEU A 9 22.10 1.45 -11.36
C LEU A 9 22.68 2.01 -10.05
N CYS A 10 23.93 2.48 -10.05
CA CYS A 10 24.55 3.11 -8.89
C CYS A 10 23.87 4.41 -8.41
N TYR A 11 22.96 4.99 -9.20
CA TYR A 11 22.15 6.14 -8.83
C TYR A 11 20.70 5.78 -8.48
N ALA A 12 20.32 4.50 -8.48
CA ALA A 12 19.01 4.09 -7.99
C ALA A 12 18.94 4.33 -6.47
N ASP A 13 18.12 5.28 -6.05
CA ASP A 13 18.02 5.74 -4.65
C ASP A 13 16.67 5.42 -3.99
N ASP A 14 15.71 4.89 -4.75
CA ASP A 14 14.42 4.46 -4.24
C ASP A 14 13.97 3.05 -4.69
N LEU A 15 12.97 2.52 -4.00
CA LEU A 15 12.43 1.18 -4.25
C LEU A 15 11.73 1.06 -5.61
N ALA A 16 11.07 2.11 -6.10
CA ALA A 16 10.34 2.07 -7.36
C ALA A 16 11.32 1.93 -8.54
N GLU A 17 12.41 2.69 -8.52
CA GLU A 17 13.48 2.57 -9.52
C GLU A 17 14.14 1.19 -9.49
N LEU A 18 14.43 0.65 -8.29
CA LEU A 18 14.96 -0.71 -8.15
C LEU A 18 13.98 -1.77 -8.69
N PHE A 19 12.68 -1.55 -8.52
CA PHE A 19 11.65 -2.42 -9.05
C PHE A 19 11.55 -2.39 -10.59
N GLU A 20 11.84 -1.25 -11.20
CA GLU A 20 11.87 -1.08 -12.67
C GLU A 20 13.16 -1.65 -13.28
N ARG A 21 14.29 -1.55 -12.55
CA ARG A 21 15.62 -1.96 -13.02
C ARG A 21 16.06 -3.34 -12.50
N ARG A 22 15.11 -4.23 -12.20
CA ARG A 22 15.42 -5.59 -11.70
C ARG A 22 16.34 -6.38 -12.63
N ASP A 23 16.20 -6.21 -13.94
CA ASP A 23 17.04 -6.88 -14.92
C ASP A 23 18.49 -6.36 -14.87
N ASP A 24 18.69 -5.07 -14.63
CA ASP A 24 20.02 -4.49 -14.42
C ASP A 24 20.65 -4.99 -13.12
N LEU A 25 19.88 -5.12 -12.03
CA LEU A 25 20.34 -5.75 -10.79
C LEU A 25 20.77 -7.21 -11.03
N ALA A 26 19.99 -7.97 -11.79
CA ALA A 26 20.31 -9.36 -12.11
C ALA A 26 21.62 -9.46 -12.91
N GLY A 27 21.78 -8.60 -13.91
CA GLY A 27 23.03 -8.50 -14.68
C GLY A 27 24.23 -8.09 -13.80
N MET A 28 24.03 -7.21 -12.83
CA MET A 28 25.07 -6.81 -11.88
C MET A 28 25.45 -7.98 -10.96
N ALA A 29 24.47 -8.71 -10.41
CA ALA A 29 24.71 -9.89 -9.60
C ALA A 29 25.52 -10.95 -10.36
N ASP A 30 25.18 -11.19 -11.63
CA ASP A 30 25.90 -12.13 -12.49
C ASP A 30 27.35 -11.72 -12.72
N VAL A 31 27.62 -10.42 -12.92
CA VAL A 31 29.00 -9.95 -13.07
C VAL A 31 29.77 -10.04 -11.77
N LEU A 32 29.19 -9.61 -10.64
CA LEU A 32 29.82 -9.73 -9.33
C LEU A 32 30.19 -11.19 -9.01
N ALA A 33 29.31 -12.14 -9.33
CA ALA A 33 29.57 -13.56 -9.13
C ALA A 33 30.74 -14.08 -9.99
N ARG A 34 30.93 -13.54 -11.20
CA ARG A 34 32.00 -13.94 -12.13
C ARG A 34 33.37 -13.35 -11.80
N LEU A 35 33.44 -12.29 -11.00
CA LEU A 35 34.72 -11.65 -10.63
C LEU A 35 35.57 -12.55 -9.72
N GLY A 36 34.98 -13.54 -9.04
CA GLY A 36 35.69 -14.49 -8.18
C GLY A 36 36.22 -13.91 -6.86
N TYR A 37 36.34 -12.59 -6.75
CA TYR A 37 36.76 -11.87 -5.53
C TYR A 37 35.65 -11.02 -4.88
N ALA A 38 34.44 -11.00 -5.46
CA ALA A 38 33.29 -10.25 -4.95
C ALA A 38 32.08 -11.13 -4.52
N PRO A 39 32.29 -12.27 -3.84
CA PRO A 39 31.19 -13.19 -3.50
C PRO A 39 30.19 -12.58 -2.50
N ASP A 40 30.65 -11.69 -1.63
CA ASP A 40 29.83 -10.94 -0.68
C ASP A 40 28.86 -10.00 -1.40
N ALA A 41 29.37 -9.13 -2.27
CA ALA A 41 28.57 -8.20 -3.04
C ALA A 41 27.61 -8.92 -3.99
N ALA A 42 28.03 -10.02 -4.60
CA ALA A 42 27.17 -10.87 -5.43
C ALA A 42 26.00 -11.43 -4.62
N SER A 43 26.28 -11.97 -3.42
CA SER A 43 25.26 -12.56 -2.54
C SER A 43 24.28 -11.50 -2.04
N GLU A 44 24.76 -10.31 -1.66
CA GLU A 44 23.91 -9.21 -1.22
C GLU A 44 22.99 -8.71 -2.35
N THR A 45 23.52 -8.58 -3.57
CA THR A 45 22.72 -8.20 -4.75
C THR A 45 21.65 -9.24 -5.08
N GLN A 46 21.97 -10.53 -4.94
CA GLN A 46 21.00 -11.62 -5.12
C GLN A 46 19.92 -11.61 -4.03
N GLN A 47 20.30 -11.37 -2.77
CA GLN A 47 19.34 -11.26 -1.68
C GLN A 47 18.37 -10.10 -1.90
N LEU A 48 18.87 -8.95 -2.37
CA LEU A 48 18.03 -7.80 -2.73
C LEU A 48 17.00 -8.16 -3.81
N LEU A 49 17.39 -8.90 -4.85
CA LEU A 49 16.46 -9.38 -5.88
C LEU A 49 15.36 -10.29 -5.31
N LEU A 50 15.71 -11.18 -4.37
CA LEU A 50 14.74 -12.04 -3.69
C LEU A 50 13.79 -11.21 -2.83
N ASP A 51 14.29 -10.21 -2.12
CA ASP A 51 13.50 -9.33 -1.27
C ASP A 51 12.52 -8.47 -2.08
N LEU A 52 12.96 -7.95 -3.24
CA LEU A 52 12.08 -7.26 -4.18
C LEU A 52 10.96 -8.18 -4.65
N ARG A 53 11.29 -9.41 -5.08
CA ARG A 53 10.29 -10.39 -5.53
C ARG A 53 9.31 -10.75 -4.41
N ALA A 54 9.80 -11.00 -3.20
CA ALA A 54 8.96 -11.32 -2.06
C ALA A 54 8.05 -10.15 -1.68
N THR A 55 8.57 -8.92 -1.77
CA THR A 55 7.80 -7.70 -1.52
C THR A 55 6.69 -7.52 -2.54
N ASP A 56 6.97 -7.67 -3.82
CA ASP A 56 5.98 -7.62 -4.90
C ASP A 56 4.83 -8.61 -4.65
N ILE A 57 5.15 -9.87 -4.36
CA ILE A 57 4.14 -10.90 -4.05
C ILE A 57 3.30 -10.51 -2.83
N ARG A 58 3.93 -10.03 -1.74
CA ARG A 58 3.24 -9.61 -0.51
C ARG A 58 2.32 -8.42 -0.75
N VAL A 59 2.79 -7.40 -1.49
CA VAL A 59 2.00 -6.21 -1.84
C VAL A 59 0.80 -6.62 -2.69
N GLN A 60 1.00 -7.43 -3.74
CA GLN A 60 -0.08 -7.90 -4.60
C GLN A 60 -1.12 -8.73 -3.83
N ALA A 61 -0.68 -9.57 -2.88
CA ALA A 61 -1.59 -10.31 -2.01
C ALA A 61 -2.39 -9.38 -1.09
N SER A 62 -1.75 -8.37 -0.51
CA SER A 62 -2.41 -7.36 0.32
C SER A 62 -3.45 -6.56 -0.47
N ILE A 63 -3.10 -6.09 -1.67
CA ILE A 63 -4.02 -5.37 -2.57
C ILE A 63 -5.24 -6.23 -2.87
N ARG A 64 -5.05 -7.49 -3.29
CA ARG A 64 -6.16 -8.40 -3.58
C ARG A 64 -7.09 -8.63 -2.38
N ARG A 65 -6.54 -8.69 -1.18
CA ARG A 65 -7.32 -8.90 0.05
C ARG A 65 -8.06 -7.64 0.50
N LEU A 66 -7.43 -6.48 0.35
CA LEU A 66 -7.94 -5.22 0.90
C LEU A 66 -8.80 -4.42 -0.07
N SER A 67 -8.70 -4.66 -1.38
CA SER A 67 -9.42 -3.89 -2.40
C SER A 67 -10.94 -3.85 -2.18
N GLY A 68 -11.54 -4.96 -1.73
CA GLY A 68 -12.96 -5.00 -1.38
C GLY A 68 -13.32 -4.10 -0.19
N VAL A 69 -12.44 -4.02 0.81
CA VAL A 69 -12.61 -3.14 1.97
C VAL A 69 -12.46 -1.68 1.56
N TRP A 70 -11.43 -1.35 0.78
CA TRP A 70 -11.21 0.01 0.29
C TRP A 70 -12.39 0.51 -0.52
N LYS A 71 -12.89 -0.31 -1.44
CA LYS A 71 -14.08 0.00 -2.24
C LYS A 71 -15.32 0.25 -1.37
N ALA A 72 -15.55 -0.58 -0.35
CA ALA A 72 -16.70 -0.41 0.54
C ALA A 72 -16.61 0.92 1.33
N VAL A 73 -15.42 1.28 1.81
CA VAL A 73 -15.17 2.56 2.49
C VAL A 73 -15.39 3.73 1.54
N GLU A 74 -14.84 3.67 0.33
CA GLU A 74 -15.00 4.71 -0.69
C GLU A 74 -16.49 4.97 -0.99
N TRP A 75 -17.26 3.90 -1.23
CA TRP A 75 -18.69 4.00 -1.53
C TRP A 75 -19.53 4.48 -0.35
N TRP A 76 -19.11 4.18 0.87
CA TRP A 76 -19.77 4.71 2.05
C TRP A 76 -19.52 6.21 2.19
N HIS A 77 -18.29 6.67 2.02
CA HIS A 77 -17.96 8.09 2.07
C HIS A 77 -18.61 8.91 0.93
N SER A 78 -18.80 8.31 -0.25
CA SER A 78 -19.52 8.96 -1.36
C SER A 78 -21.05 8.92 -1.22
N SER A 79 -21.59 8.32 -0.15
CA SER A 79 -23.03 8.06 0.03
C SER A 79 -23.65 7.14 -1.03
N ASP A 80 -22.84 6.38 -1.77
CA ASP A 80 -23.30 5.37 -2.73
C ASP A 80 -23.64 4.03 -2.05
N SER A 81 -23.22 3.85 -0.80
CA SER A 81 -23.52 2.67 0.02
C SER A 81 -23.61 3.02 1.51
N SER A 82 -24.06 2.06 2.32
CA SER A 82 -24.18 2.23 3.77
C SER A 82 -22.95 1.71 4.53
N GLU A 83 -22.83 2.12 5.79
CA GLU A 83 -21.78 1.62 6.70
C GLU A 83 -21.82 0.09 6.86
N GLU A 84 -22.99 -0.54 6.73
CA GLU A 84 -23.13 -2.01 6.71
C GLU A 84 -22.28 -2.69 5.63
N ALA A 85 -22.13 -2.08 4.45
CA ALA A 85 -21.30 -2.64 3.39
C ALA A 85 -19.83 -2.71 3.80
N VAL A 86 -19.36 -1.75 4.60
CA VAL A 86 -18.00 -1.75 5.17
C VAL A 86 -17.85 -2.89 6.17
N TYR A 87 -18.85 -3.10 7.04
CA TYR A 87 -18.86 -4.22 7.98
C TYR A 87 -18.79 -5.58 7.28
N ASP A 88 -19.59 -5.78 6.23
CA ASP A 88 -19.62 -7.02 5.48
C ASP A 88 -18.30 -7.27 4.74
N ALA A 89 -17.70 -6.23 4.15
CA ALA A 89 -16.39 -6.30 3.52
C ALA A 89 -15.28 -6.66 4.53
N LEU A 90 -15.33 -6.10 5.74
CA LEU A 90 -14.40 -6.45 6.82
C LEU A 90 -14.57 -7.89 7.30
N ALA A 91 -15.81 -8.38 7.40
CA ALA A 91 -16.10 -9.77 7.74
C ALA A 91 -15.48 -10.72 6.70
N ALA A 92 -15.71 -10.43 5.41
CA ALA A 92 -15.14 -11.19 4.31
C ALA A 92 -13.60 -11.18 4.33
N TYR A 93 -12.98 -10.02 4.52
CA TYR A 93 -11.51 -9.88 4.63
C TYR A 93 -10.92 -10.73 5.78
N ARG A 94 -11.64 -10.86 6.90
CA ARG A 94 -11.24 -11.63 8.08
C ARG A 94 -11.53 -13.14 7.97
N GLY A 95 -12.05 -13.61 6.84
CA GLY A 95 -12.38 -15.02 6.63
C GLY A 95 -13.81 -15.40 7.07
N GLY A 96 -14.74 -14.44 7.06
CA GLY A 96 -16.17 -14.69 7.32
C GLY A 96 -16.56 -14.70 8.80
N GLY A 97 -15.66 -14.29 9.70
CA GLY A 97 -15.93 -14.19 11.14
C GLY A 97 -16.81 -12.98 11.51
N PRO A 98 -17.48 -13.01 12.67
CA PRO A 98 -18.33 -11.92 13.13
C PRO A 98 -17.51 -10.64 13.37
N VAL A 99 -18.03 -9.50 12.88
CA VAL A 99 -17.46 -8.18 13.14
C VAL A 99 -18.27 -7.51 14.27
N LYS A 100 -17.61 -7.21 15.39
CA LYS A 100 -18.24 -6.44 16.47
C LYS A 100 -18.48 -5.02 15.99
N ARG A 101 -19.75 -4.60 15.92
CA ARG A 101 -20.12 -3.20 15.65
C ARG A 101 -19.66 -2.34 16.84
N MET A 102 -18.83 -1.35 16.56
CA MET A 102 -18.54 -0.26 17.48
C MET A 102 -19.04 1.02 16.80
N PRO A 103 -19.67 1.95 17.53
CA PRO A 103 -20.16 3.18 16.93
C PRO A 103 -19.01 3.93 16.25
N TYR A 104 -19.25 4.42 15.03
CA TYR A 104 -18.30 5.29 14.33
C TYR A 104 -17.95 6.48 15.22
N GLN A 105 -16.65 6.69 15.44
CA GLN A 105 -16.15 7.83 16.20
C GLN A 105 -15.92 8.97 15.23
N LEU A 106 -16.73 10.02 15.35
CA LEU A 106 -16.55 11.25 14.58
C LEU A 106 -15.14 11.81 14.82
N THR A 107 -14.46 12.15 13.74
CA THR A 107 -13.22 12.94 13.75
C THR A 107 -13.47 14.32 14.38
N PRO A 108 -12.43 15.03 14.87
CA PRO A 108 -12.60 16.38 15.42
C PRO A 108 -13.31 17.35 14.47
N ASP A 109 -13.03 17.24 13.16
CA ASP A 109 -13.65 18.10 12.15
C ASP A 109 -15.13 17.75 11.94
N GLU A 110 -15.48 16.45 11.90
CA GLU A 110 -16.87 16.01 11.85
C GLU A 110 -17.64 16.39 13.11
N GLN A 111 -17.01 16.35 14.29
CA GLN A 111 -17.61 16.83 15.55
C GLN A 111 -17.90 18.32 15.50
N ALA A 112 -16.96 19.12 14.98
CA ALA A 112 -17.13 20.56 14.82
C ALA A 112 -18.28 20.89 13.86
N ALA A 113 -18.38 20.17 12.73
CA ALA A 113 -19.46 20.35 11.76
C ALA A 113 -20.84 19.99 12.35
N VAL A 114 -20.93 18.92 13.14
CA VAL A 114 -22.18 18.54 13.83
C VAL A 114 -22.59 19.60 14.85
N GLU A 115 -21.65 20.17 15.59
CA GLU A 115 -21.93 21.23 16.58
C GLU A 115 -22.38 22.53 15.90
N GLU A 116 -21.79 22.88 14.76
CA GLU A 116 -22.21 24.04 13.95
C GLU A 116 -23.64 23.88 13.41
N LEU A 117 -23.98 22.68 12.91
CA LEU A 117 -25.33 22.35 12.47
C LEU A 117 -26.35 22.38 13.62
N ARG A 118 -25.93 21.94 14.81
CA ARG A 118 -26.77 22.01 16.01
C ARG A 118 -27.05 23.46 16.40
N ARG A 119 -26.01 24.30 16.44
CA ARG A 119 -26.14 25.72 16.80
C ARG A 119 -27.05 26.47 15.83
N THR A 120 -26.85 26.29 14.53
CA THR A 120 -27.66 26.94 13.49
C THR A 120 -29.13 26.50 13.54
N ARG A 121 -29.41 25.24 13.88
CA ARG A 121 -30.78 24.74 14.08
C ARG A 121 -31.43 25.30 15.34
N GLU A 122 -30.68 25.51 16.42
CA GLU A 122 -31.19 26.12 17.66
C GLU A 122 -31.43 27.63 17.51
N GLU A 123 -30.63 28.32 16.68
CA GLU A 123 -30.77 29.75 16.37
C GLU A 123 -31.93 30.02 15.38
N GLY A 124 -32.22 29.10 14.45
CA GLY A 124 -33.28 29.24 13.45
C GLY A 124 -34.72 28.92 13.92
N ILE A 125 -34.90 28.54 15.19
CA ILE A 125 -36.23 28.23 15.79
C ILE A 125 -36.75 29.41 16.65
N ARG A 126 -36.02 30.54 16.72
CA ARG A 126 -36.46 31.78 17.39
C ARG A 126 -37.15 32.77 16.47
#